data_AF-A0A2V7Z924-F1
#
_entry.id   AF-A0A2V7Z924-F1
#
_cell.length_a   1.000
_cell.length_b   1.000
_cell.length_c   1.000
_cell.angle_alpha   90.00
_cell.angle_beta   90.00
_cell.angle_gamma   90.00
#
_symmetry.space_group_name_H-M   'P 1'
#
loop_
_entity.id
_entity.type
_entity.pdbx_description
1 polymer ?
#
loop_
_entity_poly.entity_id
_entity_poly.type
_entity_poly.pdbx_seq_one_letter_code
_entity_poly.pdbx_strand_id
1 'polypeptide(L)' 'AFDRLEVGGVIVNDAPTLRIDNFPYGGTKASGFGREGVRYAIEEMTEPRTLFLKP' A
#
# COMPACT_ATOMS: atom_id res chain seq x y z
N ALA A 1 5.18 -18.33 6.92
CA ALA A 1 5.70 -17.58 5.75
C ALA A 1 5.31 -16.11 5.85
N PHE A 2 4.01 -15.81 6.05
CA PHE A 2 3.50 -14.45 6.23
C PHE A 2 4.31 -13.61 7.23
N ASP A 3 4.61 -14.14 8.43
CA ASP A 3 5.32 -13.38 9.47
C ASP A 3 6.86 -13.32 9.30
N ARG A 4 7.43 -13.96 8.28
CA ARG A 4 8.89 -14.09 8.11
C ARG A 4 9.42 -13.48 6.81
N LEU A 5 8.58 -13.37 5.78
CA LEU A 5 9.00 -12.84 4.49
C LEU A 5 8.96 -11.31 4.52
N GLU A 6 10.09 -10.68 4.21
CA GLU A 6 10.22 -9.22 4.15
C GLU A 6 9.83 -8.69 2.76
N VAL A 7 8.55 -8.78 2.40
CA VAL A 7 7.98 -8.37 1.11
C VAL A 7 6.74 -7.51 1.31
N GLY A 8 6.27 -6.83 0.25
CA GLY A 8 5.05 -6.02 0.33
C GLY A 8 3.73 -6.80 0.26
N GLY A 9 3.76 -8.04 -0.23
CA GLY A 9 2.59 -8.93 -0.27
C GLY A 9 2.99 -10.40 -0.35
N VAL A 10 2.25 -11.26 0.34
CA VAL A 10 2.41 -12.73 0.29
C VAL A 10 1.14 -13.32 -0.29
N ILE A 11 1.29 -14.07 -1.37
CA ILE A 11 0.20 -14.77 -2.04
C ILE A 11 0.38 -16.26 -1.76
N VAL A 12 -0.67 -16.90 -1.25
CA VAL A 12 -0.65 -18.32 -0.87
C VAL A 12 -1.41 -19.10 -1.93
N ASN A 13 -0.80 -20.18 -2.43
CA ASN A 13 -1.37 -21.07 -3.46
C ASN A 13 -1.64 -20.42 -4.83
N ASP A 14 -0.98 -19.31 -5.13
CA ASP A 14 -1.02 -18.67 -6.44
C ASP A 14 0.32 -17.96 -6.74
N ALA A 15 0.52 -17.49 -7.97
CA ALA A 15 1.74 -16.84 -8.40
C ALA A 15 1.88 -15.43 -7.79
N PRO A 16 3.12 -14.95 -7.50
CA PRO A 16 3.36 -13.63 -6.93
C PRO A 16 3.00 -12.47 -7.87
N THR A 17 2.66 -12.77 -9.12
CA THR A 17 2.19 -11.80 -10.12
C THR A 17 0.72 -11.43 -9.96
N LEU A 18 -0.04 -12.11 -9.09
CA LEU A 18 -1.43 -11.75 -8.82
C LEU A 18 -1.49 -10.33 -8.24
N ARG A 19 -2.21 -9.45 -8.94
CA ARG A 19 -2.48 -8.07 -8.53
C ARG A 19 -3.98 -7.85 -8.62
N ILE A 20 -4.55 -7.32 -7.54
CA ILE A 20 -5.94 -6.89 -7.48
C ILE A 20 -5.91 -5.37 -7.30
N ASP A 21 -6.50 -4.62 -8.24
CA ASP A 21 -6.28 -3.17 -8.36
C ASP A 21 -6.70 -2.35 -7.13
N ASN A 22 -7.63 -2.86 -6.33
CA ASN A 22 -8.12 -2.19 -5.13
C ASN A 22 -7.32 -2.55 -3.86
N PHE A 23 -6.41 -3.52 -3.93
CA PHE A 23 -5.56 -3.93 -2.81
C PHE A 23 -4.28 -3.10 -2.78
N PRO A 24 -3.63 -2.96 -1.61
CA PRO A 24 -2.39 -2.21 -1.52
C PRO A 24 -1.29 -2.95 -2.27
N TYR A 25 -0.65 -2.28 -3.23
CA TYR A 25 0.43 -2.86 -4.02
C TYR A 25 1.73 -2.06 -3.85
N GLY A 26 2.83 -2.73 -3.57
CA GLY A 26 4.13 -2.06 -3.42
C GLY A 26 5.18 -2.98 -2.82
N GLY A 27 6.42 -2.48 -2.77
CA GLY A 27 7.59 -3.23 -2.30
C GLY A 27 8.08 -2.82 -0.91
N THR A 28 9.10 -3.54 -0.45
CA THR A 28 9.94 -3.17 0.70
C THR A 28 11.40 -3.15 0.22
N LYS A 29 12.34 -2.70 1.06
CA LYS A 29 13.79 -2.63 0.71
C LYS A 29 14.03 -1.74 -0.51
N ALA A 30 14.84 -2.20 -1.46
CA ALA A 30 15.10 -1.50 -2.71
C ALA A 30 13.97 -1.64 -3.76
N SER A 31 12.86 -2.32 -3.43
CA SER A 31 11.74 -2.53 -4.36
C SER A 31 10.74 -1.37 -4.44
N GLY A 32 10.97 -0.28 -3.70
CA GLY A 32 10.17 0.94 -3.77
C GLY A 32 9.67 1.44 -2.42
N PHE A 33 8.88 2.52 -2.46
CA PHE A 33 8.27 3.20 -1.30
C PHE A 33 6.78 3.48 -1.59
N GLY A 34 5.97 3.65 -0.53
CA GLY A 34 4.53 3.87 -0.63
C GLY A 34 3.73 2.62 -1.05
N ARG A 35 2.43 2.80 -1.27
CA ARG A 35 1.53 1.77 -1.79
C ARG A 35 0.63 2.35 -2.88
N GLU A 36 0.56 1.64 -4.01
CA GLU A 36 -0.44 1.83 -5.05
C GLU A 36 -1.75 1.09 -4.72
N GLY A 37 -2.68 1.14 -5.67
CA GLY A 37 -4.08 0.77 -5.53
C GLY A 37 -4.90 2.04 -5.32
N VAL A 38 -6.07 2.15 -5.96
CA VAL A 38 -6.77 3.44 -6.14
C VAL A 38 -6.87 4.27 -4.85
N ARG A 39 -7.29 3.64 -3.74
CA ARG A 39 -7.38 4.30 -2.44
C ARG A 39 -6.02 4.75 -1.90
N TYR A 40 -5.03 3.86 -1.90
CA TYR A 40 -3.71 4.12 -1.32
C TYR A 40 -2.94 5.17 -2.12
N ALA A 41 -3.08 5.16 -3.45
CA ALA A 41 -2.51 6.18 -4.31
C ALA A 41 -3.14 7.57 -4.06
N ILE A 42 -4.46 7.64 -3.81
CA ILE A 42 -5.11 8.90 -3.40
C ILE A 42 -4.52 9.38 -2.06
N GLU A 43 -4.35 8.49 -1.09
CA GLU A 43 -3.76 8.83 0.21
C GLU A 43 -2.32 9.36 0.06
N GLU A 44 -1.46 8.73 -0.77
CA GLU A 44 -0.09 9.21 -1.04
C GLU A 44 -0.02 10.50 -1.89
N MET A 45 -1.05 10.78 -2.70
CA MET A 45 -1.12 11.98 -3.55
C MET A 45 -1.90 13.13 -2.91
N THR A 46 -2.37 12.99 -1.67
CA THR A 46 -3.13 14.03 -0.96
C THR A 46 -2.54 14.34 0.39
N GLU A 47 -2.73 15.58 0.85
CA GLU A 47 -2.26 16.04 2.17
C GLU A 47 -3.48 16.39 3.03
N PRO A 48 -3.62 15.82 4.24
CA PRO A 48 -4.68 16.19 5.16
C PRO A 48 -4.55 17.66 5.57
N ARG A 49 -5.67 18.39 5.56
CA ARG A 49 -5.73 19.76 6.11
C ARG A 49 -6.65 19.77 7.31
N THR A 50 -6.15 20.31 8.42
CA THR A 50 -6.94 20.44 9.64
C THR A 50 -7.46 21.88 9.77
N LEU A 51 -8.77 22.03 9.95
CA LEU A 51 -9.41 23.31 10.25
C LEU A 51 -9.93 23.28 11.69
N PHE A 52 -9.41 24.19 12.52
CA PHE A 52 -9.94 24.43 13.87
C PHE A 52 -10.79 25.70 13.85
N LEU A 53 -12.05 25.57 14.24
CA LEU A 53 -12.97 26.68 14.43
C LEU A 53 -13.24 26.85 15.92
N LYS A 54 -12.89 28.01 16.46
CA LYS A 54 -13.32 28.45 17.78
C LYS A 54 -14.50 29.43 17.59
N PRO A 55 -15.62 29.26 18.32
CA PRO A 55 -16.73 30.21 18.30
C PRO A 55 -16.29 31.63 18.64
#